data_AF-A0A7Y4XAI9-F1
#
_entry.id   AF-A0A7Y4XAI9-F1
#
_cell.length_a   1.000
_cell.length_b   1.000
_cell.length_c   1.000
_cell.angle_alpha   90.00
_cell.angle_beta   90.00
_cell.angle_gamma   90.00
#
_symmetry.space_group_name_H-M   'P 1'
#
loop_
_entity.id
_entity.type
_entity.pdbx_description
1 polymer ?
#
loop_
_entity_poly.entity_id
_entity_poly.type
_entity_poly.pdbx_seq_one_letter_code
_entity_poly.pdbx_strand_id
1 'polypeptide(L)'
;MDRITKYRMALQQVIEEYAALLSTGNQAKILPVCDTVHDEYLLITLGWINNRREHAICFHARLLGDQVRLEVDLTEEGLTDALIEAGIAAADIDYHWATRPRETESIAMAA
;
A
#
# COMPACT_ATOMS: atom_id res chain seq x y z
N MET A 1 3.46 21.62 8.52
CA MET A 1 3.87 20.23 8.18
C MET A 1 4.20 20.18 6.71
N ASP A 2 5.33 19.57 6.38
CA ASP A 2 5.72 19.31 4.99
C ASP A 2 4.76 18.28 4.35
N ARG A 3 4.64 18.30 3.01
CA ARG A 3 3.74 17.43 2.24
C ARG A 3 4.08 15.95 2.40
N ILE A 4 5.37 15.60 2.41
CA ILE A 4 5.85 14.23 2.58
C ILE A 4 5.41 13.71 3.95
N THR A 5 5.61 14.50 5.01
CA THR A 5 5.14 14.16 6.36
C THR A 5 3.63 13.86 6.39
N LYS A 6 2.81 14.64 5.69
CA LYS A 6 1.36 14.39 5.59
C LYS A 6 1.07 13.07 4.88
N TYR A 7 1.77 12.78 3.78
CA TYR A 7 1.55 11.55 3.02
C TYR A 7 1.96 10.31 3.81
N ARG A 8 3.09 10.36 4.53
CA ARG A 8 3.48 9.30 5.46
C ARG A 8 2.41 9.04 6.53
N MET A 9 1.82 10.10 7.08
CA MET A 9 0.76 9.97 8.08
C MET A 9 -0.51 9.37 7.47
N ALA A 10 -0.92 9.83 6.29
CA ALA A 10 -2.08 9.28 5.57
C ALA A 10 -1.90 7.81 5.23
N LEU A 11 -0.73 7.42 4.70
CA LEU A 11 -0.38 6.02 4.41
C LEU A 11 -0.43 5.15 5.67
N GLN A 12 0.21 5.57 6.76
CA GLN A 12 0.17 4.83 8.03
C GLN A 12 -1.26 4.68 8.54
N GLN A 13 -2.04 5.77 8.55
CA GLN A 13 -3.41 5.77 9.01
C GLN A 13 -4.27 4.76 8.24
N VAL A 14 -4.29 4.87 6.91
CA VAL A 14 -5.11 4.01 6.05
C VAL A 14 -4.71 2.54 6.22
N ILE A 15 -3.41 2.24 6.27
CA ILE A 15 -2.90 0.88 6.42
C ILE A 15 -3.27 0.28 7.78
N GLU A 16 -3.14 1.04 8.86
CA GLU A 16 -3.53 0.57 10.19
C GLU A 16 -5.04 0.36 10.32
N GLU A 17 -5.85 1.31 9.82
CA GLU A 17 -7.31 1.23 9.84
C GLU A 17 -7.83 0.02 9.06
N TYR A 18 -7.34 -0.20 7.84
CA TYR A 18 -7.77 -1.34 7.03
C TYR A 18 -7.27 -2.67 7.57
N ALA A 19 -6.07 -2.73 8.16
CA ALA A 19 -5.62 -3.95 8.83
C ALA A 19 -6.55 -4.33 10.00
N ALA A 20 -7.01 -3.35 10.78
CA ALA A 20 -7.95 -3.57 11.87
C ALA A 20 -9.34 -4.00 11.35
N LEU A 21 -9.84 -3.31 10.33
CA LEU A 21 -11.14 -3.61 9.71
C LEU A 21 -11.16 -5.03 9.13
N LEU A 22 -10.20 -5.36 8.27
CA LEU A 22 -10.12 -6.63 7.56
C LEU A 22 -9.73 -7.81 8.47
N SER A 23 -9.11 -7.56 9.62
CA SER A 23 -8.82 -8.64 10.58
C SER A 23 -10.06 -9.08 11.37
N THR A 24 -11.15 -8.30 11.38
CA THR A 24 -12.34 -8.63 12.15
C THR A 24 -13.17 -9.70 11.45
N GLY A 25 -13.38 -10.86 12.10
CA GLY A 25 -14.21 -11.95 11.58
C GLY A 25 -13.54 -12.84 10.52
N ASN A 26 -12.27 -12.60 10.18
CA ASN A 26 -11.52 -13.40 9.21
C ASN A 26 -10.69 -14.52 9.86
N GLN A 27 -10.50 -15.61 9.11
CA GLN A 27 -9.67 -16.76 9.54
C GLN A 27 -8.16 -16.45 9.46
N ALA A 28 -7.77 -15.48 8.64
CA ALA A 28 -6.41 -14.97 8.55
C ALA A 28 -6.34 -13.54 9.12
N LYS A 29 -5.20 -13.21 9.73
CA LYS A 29 -4.91 -11.88 10.25
C LYS A 29 -4.39 -11.00 9.11
N ILE A 30 -4.76 -9.73 9.09
CA ILE A 30 -4.11 -8.73 8.25
C ILE A 30 -3.12 -7.94 9.11
N LEU A 31 -1.87 -7.88 8.67
CA LEU A 31 -0.80 -7.17 9.36
C LEU A 31 -0.46 -5.88 8.61
N PRO A 32 -0.51 -4.71 9.28
CA PRO A 32 0.06 -3.49 8.74
C PRO A 32 1.59 -3.53 8.91
N VAL A 33 2.32 -3.15 7.86
CA VAL A 33 3.76 -2.95 7.90
C VAL A 33 4.07 -1.57 7.34
N CYS A 34 4.56 -0.68 8.21
CA CYS A 34 4.89 0.69 7.85
C CYS A 34 6.39 0.91 8.09
N ASP A 35 7.18 0.92 7.03
CA ASP A 35 8.58 1.29 7.06
C ASP A 35 8.72 2.75 6.64
N THR A 36 8.72 3.64 7.63
CA THR A 36 8.85 5.08 7.41
C THR A 36 10.28 5.53 7.08
N VAL A 37 11.27 4.63 7.21
CA VAL A 37 12.68 4.91 6.85
C VAL A 37 12.88 4.71 5.35
N HIS A 38 12.29 3.65 4.80
CA HIS A 38 12.39 3.31 3.37
C HIS A 38 11.14 3.70 2.57
N ASP A 39 10.11 4.24 3.24
CA ASP A 39 8.85 4.67 2.66
C ASP A 39 8.05 3.53 1.98
N GLU A 40 7.98 2.40 2.65
CA GLU A 40 7.28 1.19 2.21
C GLU A 40 6.09 0.89 3.15
N TYR A 41 4.89 0.73 2.58
CA TYR A 41 3.65 0.59 3.33
C TYR A 41 2.83 -0.59 2.79
N LEU A 42 2.62 -1.61 3.62
CA LEU A 42 2.09 -2.90 3.18
C LEU A 42 0.96 -3.41 4.09
N LEU A 43 0.06 -4.19 3.48
CA LEU A 43 -0.83 -5.12 4.17
C LEU A 43 -0.42 -6.56 3.84
N ILE A 44 -0.18 -7.35 4.88
CA ILE A 44 0.17 -8.76 4.75
C ILE A 44 -0.95 -9.63 5.33
N THR A 45 -1.52 -10.49 4.49
CA THR A 45 -2.39 -11.57 4.96
C THR A 45 -1.53 -12.67 5.58
N LEU A 46 -1.79 -12.99 6.84
CA LEU A 46 -1.05 -13.97 7.62
C LEU A 46 -2.00 -14.90 8.38
N GLY A 47 -2.03 -16.18 8.03
CA GLY A 47 -2.74 -17.17 8.81
C GLY A 47 -2.83 -18.54 8.15
N TRP A 48 -3.91 -19.24 8.46
CA TRP A 48 -4.30 -20.49 7.85
C TRP A 48 -5.77 -20.43 7.50
N ILE A 49 -6.11 -20.75 6.25
CA ILE A 49 -7.49 -20.83 5.77
C ILE A 49 -7.66 -22.21 5.15
N ASN A 50 -8.65 -22.99 5.60
CA ASN A 50 -8.91 -24.35 5.07
C ASN A 50 -7.67 -25.25 4.99
N ASN A 51 -6.83 -25.24 6.04
CA ASN A 51 -5.57 -25.99 6.12
C ASN A 51 -4.49 -25.59 5.07
N ARG A 52 -4.67 -24.45 4.40
CA ARG A 52 -3.69 -23.82 3.53
C ARG A 52 -3.03 -22.66 4.27
N ARG A 53 -1.71 -22.55 4.14
CA ARG A 53 -0.94 -21.42 4.66
C ARG A 53 -1.24 -20.17 3.84
N GLU A 54 -1.74 -19.13 4.50
CA GLU A 54 -1.91 -17.80 3.92
C GLU A 54 -0.77 -16.88 4.37
N HIS A 55 0.07 -16.48 3.42
CA HIS A 55 1.17 -15.55 3.64
C HIS A 55 1.44 -14.80 2.34
N ALA A 56 0.77 -13.66 2.18
CA ALA A 56 0.83 -12.87 0.94
C ALA A 56 0.67 -11.38 1.24
N ILE A 57 1.27 -10.55 0.39
CA ILE A 57 1.03 -9.12 0.36
C ILE A 57 -0.28 -8.89 -0.40
N CYS A 58 -1.27 -8.29 0.24
CA CYS A 58 -2.55 -7.95 -0.41
C CYS A 58 -2.62 -6.47 -0.81
N PHE A 59 -1.78 -5.61 -0.22
CA PHE A 59 -1.61 -4.23 -0.64
C PHE A 59 -0.17 -3.79 -0.41
N HIS A 60 0.37 -2.99 -1.34
CA HIS A 60 1.70 -2.40 -1.23
C HIS A 60 1.74 -1.04 -1.92
N ALA A 61 2.00 -0.01 -1.12
CA ALA A 61 2.27 1.35 -1.58
C ALA A 61 3.68 1.81 -1.18
N ARG A 62 4.23 2.71 -1.99
CA ARG A 62 5.54 3.34 -1.80
C ARG A 62 5.40 4.84 -1.85
N LEU A 63 6.12 5.57 -1.00
CA LEU A 63 6.21 7.02 -1.11
C LEU A 63 7.56 7.39 -1.77
N LEU A 64 7.49 7.83 -3.03
CA LEU A 64 8.66 8.18 -3.84
C LEU A 64 8.72 9.71 -3.95
N GLY A 65 9.38 10.35 -2.98
CA GLY A 65 9.38 11.80 -2.86
C GLY A 65 7.99 12.31 -2.47
N ASP A 66 7.30 12.95 -3.40
CA ASP A 66 5.95 13.50 -3.22
C ASP A 66 4.86 12.74 -3.99
N GLN A 67 5.17 11.55 -4.49
CA GLN A 67 4.25 10.66 -5.20
C GLN A 67 4.04 9.35 -4.45
N VAL A 68 2.80 8.86 -4.45
CA VAL A 68 2.43 7.57 -3.87
C VAL A 68 2.24 6.58 -4.99
N ARG A 69 3.04 5.51 -4.98
CA ARG A 69 2.98 4.45 -5.97
C ARG A 69 2.33 3.21 -5.41
N LEU A 70 1.28 2.73 -6.08
CA LEU A 70 0.64 1.46 -5.76
C LEU A 70 1.30 0.35 -6.59
N GLU A 71 2.07 -0.49 -5.91
CA GLU A 71 2.71 -1.67 -6.50
C GLU A 71 1.70 -2.83 -6.62
N VAL A 72 0.88 -3.01 -5.56
CA VAL A 72 -0.14 -4.04 -5.47
C VAL A 72 -1.36 -3.47 -4.75
N ASP A 73 -2.55 -3.70 -5.30
CA ASP A 73 -3.81 -3.54 -4.58
C ASP A 73 -4.76 -4.67 -4.96
N LEU A 74 -4.92 -5.63 -4.04
CA LEU A 74 -5.80 -6.79 -4.19
C LEU A 74 -7.01 -6.68 -3.26
N THR A 75 -7.29 -5.49 -2.71
CA THR A 75 -8.50 -5.25 -1.94
C THR A 75 -9.70 -5.13 -2.89
N GLU A 76 -10.90 -5.52 -2.44
CA GLU A 76 -12.07 -5.58 -3.33
C GLU A 76 -12.49 -4.20 -3.86
N GLU A 77 -12.46 -3.16 -3.02
CA GLU A 77 -12.83 -1.79 -3.38
C GLU A 77 -11.62 -0.95 -3.83
N GLY A 78 -10.41 -1.45 -3.63
CA GLY A 78 -9.19 -0.65 -3.72
C GLY A 78 -9.03 0.29 -2.51
N LEU A 79 -7.81 0.78 -2.31
CA LEU A 79 -7.46 1.71 -1.23
C LEU A 79 -7.26 3.15 -1.70
N THR A 80 -7.35 3.42 -3.01
CA THR A 80 -7.09 4.75 -3.56
C THR A 80 -8.01 5.82 -2.99
N ASP A 81 -9.32 5.57 -2.92
CA ASP A 81 -10.26 6.58 -2.40
C ASP A 81 -10.00 6.87 -0.91
N ALA A 82 -9.69 5.84 -0.11
CA ALA A 82 -9.30 6.02 1.28
C ALA A 82 -8.00 6.85 1.44
N LEU A 83 -7.01 6.64 0.56
CA LEU A 83 -5.79 7.45 0.53
C LEU A 83 -6.09 8.92 0.17
N ILE A 84 -7.02 9.14 -0.76
CA ILE A 84 -7.46 10.49 -1.15
C ILE A 84 -8.17 11.18 0.00
N GLU A 85 -9.11 10.49 0.66
CA GLU A 85 -9.83 11.00 1.83
C GLU A 85 -8.90 11.31 3.01
N ALA A 86 -7.84 10.52 3.19
CA ALA A 86 -6.79 10.75 4.18
C ALA A 86 -5.86 11.93 3.83
N GLY A 87 -6.00 12.52 2.63
CA GLY A 87 -5.36 13.78 2.25
C GLY A 87 -4.22 13.67 1.23
N ILE A 88 -4.06 12.53 0.57
CA ILE A 88 -3.16 12.40 -0.60
C ILE A 88 -3.91 12.95 -1.82
N ALA A 89 -3.27 13.78 -2.65
CA ALA A 89 -3.98 14.28 -3.82
C ALA A 89 -4.05 13.17 -4.89
N ALA A 90 -5.21 13.02 -5.53
CA ALA A 90 -5.43 11.98 -6.54
C ALA A 90 -4.41 12.03 -7.70
N ALA A 91 -3.92 13.24 -8.04
CA ALA A 91 -2.92 13.43 -9.09
C ALA A 91 -1.53 12.88 -8.73
N ASP A 92 -1.29 12.61 -7.44
CA ASP A 92 -0.02 12.13 -6.92
C ASP A 92 -0.02 10.61 -6.66
N ILE A 93 -1.13 9.93 -6.98
CA ILE A 93 -1.25 8.47 -6.87
C ILE A 93 -1.07 7.86 -8.26
N ASP A 94 -0.09 6.97 -8.40
CA ASP A 94 0.12 6.19 -9.62
C ASP A 94 -0.05 4.67 -9.38
N TYR A 95 -0.47 3.96 -10.42
CA TYR A 95 -0.65 2.50 -10.40
C TYR A 95 0.45 1.87 -11.26
N HIS A 96 1.43 1.23 -10.62
CA HIS A 96 2.61 0.72 -11.33
C HIS A 96 2.25 -0.39 -12.33
N TRP A 97 1.30 -1.26 -11.98
CA TRP A 97 0.84 -2.34 -12.86
C TRP A 97 0.06 -1.85 -14.09
N ALA A 98 -0.50 -0.64 -14.06
CA ALA A 98 -1.18 -0.02 -15.21
C ALA A 98 -0.21 0.68 -16.17
N THR A 99 1.04 0.91 -15.74
CA THR A 99 2.06 1.61 -16.52
C THR A 99 3.31 0.74 -16.63
N ARG A 100 3.32 -0.19 -17.61
CA ARG A 100 4.59 -0.87 -17.96
C ARG A 100 5.62 0.20 -18.33
N PRO A 101 6.77 0.26 -17.63
CA PRO A 101 7.84 1.15 -18.04
C PRO A 101 8.25 0.82 -19.48
N ARG A 102 8.62 1.84 -20.26
CA ARG A 102 9.44 1.55 -21.44
C ARG A 102 10.75 0.91 -20.97
N GLU A 103 11.31 -0.06 -21.69
CA GLU A 103 12.51 -0.81 -21.26
C GLU A 103 13.65 0.08 -20.74
N THR A 104 13.79 1.28 -21.30
CA THR A 104 14.77 2.29 -20.91
C THR A 104 14.55 2.91 -19.52
N GLU A 105 13.30 3.02 -19.07
CA GLU A 105 12.92 3.59 -17.76
C GLU A 105 13.03 2.52 -16.65
N SER A 106 12.81 1.24 -16.98
CA SER A 106 12.94 0.13 -16.04
C SER A 106 14.35 -0.04 -15.49
N ILE A 107 15.38 0.33 -16.26
CA ILE A 107 16.79 0.25 -15.84
C ILE A 107 17.13 1.39 -14.87
N ALA A 108 16.52 2.57 -15.04
CA ALA A 108 16.78 3.75 -14.21
C ALA A 108 16.06 3.67 -12.84
N MET A 109 14.94 2.95 -12.75
CA MET A 109 14.19 2.78 -11.51
C MET A 109 14.70 1.64 -10.60
N ALA A 110 15.58 0.78 -11.12
CA ALA A 110 16.16 -0.35 -10.39
C ALA A 110 17.51 -0.01 -9.71
N ALA A 111 17.98 1.23 -9.83
CA ALA A 111 19.26 1.74 -9.30
C ALA A 111 19.02 2.78 -8.22
#